data_AF-A0A955HJX7-F1
#
_entry.id   AF-A0A955HJX7-F1
#
_cell.length_a   1.000
_cell.length_b   1.000
_cell.length_c   1.000
_cell.angle_alpha   90.00
_cell.angle_beta   90.00
_cell.angle_gamma   90.00
#
_symmetry.space_group_name_H-M   'P 1'
#
loop_
_entity.id
_entity.type
_entity.pdbx_description
1 polymer ?
#
loop_
_entity_poly.entity_id
_entity_poly.type
_entity_poly.pdbx_seq_one_letter_code
_entity_poly.pdbx_strand_id
1 'polypeptide(L)'
;MILDPMVNFWIFVLVQFTFFVLVAFHLNKADKIIKYLLLGLIIGLPFGVAFDLLIGEYVGVFSYYLGFTKDFVIINAVLSYGLLISTVALIKNLKIISLYLWSVLIACVYELINYLSPVWEWTFGGFLYELVVVIGAAYFGLMLLMILVIKAVGFKNK
;
A
#
# COMPACT_ATOMS: atom_id res chain seq x y z
N MET A 1 12.54 -20.38 9.48
CA MET A 1 12.52 -20.98 8.13
C MET A 1 12.18 -19.85 7.19
N ILE A 2 13.07 -19.49 6.26
CA ILE A 2 12.78 -18.45 5.27
C ILE A 2 11.86 -19.10 4.23
N LEU A 3 10.61 -18.63 4.14
CA LEU A 3 9.68 -19.08 3.10
C LEU A 3 10.16 -18.59 1.73
N ASP A 4 9.69 -19.25 0.68
CA ASP A 4 9.89 -18.79 -0.69
C ASP A 4 9.39 -17.33 -0.84
N PRO A 5 10.15 -16.41 -1.50
CA PRO A 5 9.77 -15.00 -1.60
C PRO A 5 8.40 -14.77 -2.26
N MET A 6 7.97 -15.64 -3.18
CA MET A 6 6.64 -15.56 -3.78
C MET A 6 5.55 -15.90 -2.75
N VAL A 7 5.80 -16.87 -1.88
CA VAL A 7 4.90 -17.19 -0.77
C VAL A 7 4.77 -16.01 0.20
N ASN A 8 5.87 -15.34 0.55
CA ASN A 8 5.83 -14.14 1.38
C ASN A 8 4.98 -13.04 0.75
N PHE A 9 5.16 -12.80 -0.56
CA PHE A 9 4.37 -11.82 -1.31
C PHE A 9 2.86 -12.14 -1.26
N TRP A 10 2.46 -13.40 -1.47
CA TRP A 10 1.05 -13.78 -1.39
C TRP A 10 0.47 -13.63 0.01
N ILE A 11 1.23 -13.96 1.06
CA ILE A 11 0.83 -13.72 2.45
C ILE A 11 0.60 -12.23 2.67
N PHE A 12 1.52 -11.38 2.19
CA PHE A 12 1.42 -9.93 2.29
C PHE A 12 0.14 -9.41 1.63
N VAL A 13 -0.11 -9.78 0.36
CA VAL A 13 -1.31 -9.40 -0.39
C VAL A 13 -2.59 -9.87 0.32
N LEU A 14 -2.60 -11.08 0.88
CA LEU A 14 -3.76 -11.62 1.61
C LEU A 14 -4.06 -10.81 2.87
N VAL A 15 -3.04 -10.40 3.62
CA VAL A 15 -3.19 -9.53 4.80
C VAL A 15 -3.71 -8.15 4.39
N GLN A 16 -3.18 -7.55 3.31
CA GLN A 16 -3.68 -6.29 2.78
C GLN A 16 -5.15 -6.37 2.36
N PHE A 17 -5.54 -7.44 1.67
CA PHE A 17 -6.93 -7.68 1.26
C PHE A 17 -7.85 -7.84 2.47
N THR A 18 -7.41 -8.61 3.47
CA THR A 18 -8.17 -8.82 4.71
C THR A 18 -8.36 -7.50 5.44
N PHE A 19 -7.30 -6.69 5.56
CA PHE A 19 -7.36 -5.36 6.16
C PHE A 19 -8.33 -4.45 5.41
N PHE A 20 -8.26 -4.38 4.08
CA PHE A 20 -9.18 -3.63 3.24
C PHE A 20 -10.65 -4.02 3.49
N VAL A 21 -10.95 -5.32 3.53
CA VAL A 21 -12.30 -5.84 3.79
C VAL A 21 -12.76 -5.44 5.19
N LEU A 22 -11.92 -5.62 6.22
CA LEU A 22 -12.25 -5.22 7.60
C LEU A 22 -12.53 -3.72 7.72
N VAL A 23 -11.75 -2.88 7.04
CA VAL A 23 -11.98 -1.42 6.98
C VAL A 23 -13.32 -1.12 6.29
N ALA A 24 -13.65 -1.82 5.21
CA ALA A 24 -14.94 -1.64 4.53
C ALA A 24 -16.12 -1.96 5.46
N PHE A 25 -16.04 -3.05 6.22
CA PHE A 25 -17.07 -3.40 7.20
C PHE A 25 -17.13 -2.41 8.36
N HIS A 26 -15.99 -2.03 8.93
CA HIS A 26 -15.90 -1.06 10.04
C HIS A 26 -16.53 0.30 9.67
N LEU A 27 -16.40 0.72 8.41
CA LEU A 27 -16.97 1.97 7.90
C LEU A 27 -18.38 1.82 7.31
N ASN A 28 -19.02 0.66 7.45
CA ASN A 28 -20.33 0.36 6.87
C ASN A 28 -20.41 0.60 5.35
N LYS A 29 -19.37 0.17 4.61
CA LYS A 29 -19.23 0.29 3.15
C LYS A 29 -19.04 -1.07 2.45
N ALA A 30 -19.53 -2.15 3.05
CA ALA A 30 -19.38 -3.50 2.53
C ALA A 30 -20.00 -3.67 1.13
N ASP A 31 -21.10 -2.97 0.85
CA ASP A 31 -21.78 -2.90 -0.45
C ASP A 31 -20.88 -2.32 -1.56
N LYS A 32 -19.83 -1.57 -1.20
CA LYS A 32 -18.94 -0.89 -2.14
C LYS A 32 -17.59 -1.58 -2.31
N ILE A 33 -17.36 -2.75 -1.70
CA ILE A 33 -16.07 -3.47 -1.74
C ILE A 33 -15.61 -3.67 -3.19
N ILE A 34 -16.44 -4.23 -4.06
CA ILE A 34 -16.08 -4.51 -5.46
C ILE A 34 -15.73 -3.20 -6.19
N LYS A 35 -16.52 -2.14 -5.98
CA LYS A 35 -16.31 -0.83 -6.61
C LYS A 35 -14.95 -0.25 -6.24
N TYR A 36 -14.59 -0.25 -4.96
CA TYR A 36 -13.31 0.29 -4.49
C TYR A 36 -12.14 -0.61 -4.89
N LEU A 37 -12.33 -1.93 -4.87
CA LEU A 37 -11.32 -2.89 -5.32
C LEU A 37 -10.97 -2.65 -6.79
N LEU A 38 -11.96 -2.62 -7.69
CA LEU A 38 -11.73 -2.37 -9.12
C LEU A 38 -11.05 -1.02 -9.38
N LEU A 39 -11.49 0.03 -8.68
CA LEU A 39 -10.84 1.35 -8.75
C LEU A 39 -9.36 1.25 -8.36
N GLY A 40 -9.08 0.57 -7.24
CA GLY A 40 -7.74 0.37 -6.74
C GLY A 40 -6.87 -0.39 -7.73
N LEU A 41 -7.35 -1.51 -8.28
CA LEU A 41 -6.57 -2.27 -9.28
C LEU A 41 -6.23 -1.42 -10.52
N ILE A 42 -7.18 -0.61 -11.00
CA ILE A 42 -6.98 0.25 -12.19
C ILE A 42 -5.98 1.37 -11.92
N ILE A 43 -6.10 2.09 -10.80
CA ILE A 43 -5.19 3.19 -10.45
C ILE A 43 -3.85 2.66 -9.92
N GLY A 44 -3.87 1.51 -9.26
CA GLY A 44 -2.73 0.83 -8.66
C GLY A 44 -1.68 0.48 -9.69
N LEU A 45 -2.06 0.05 -10.88
CA LEU A 45 -1.12 -0.26 -11.94
C LEU A 45 -0.20 0.93 -12.31
N PRO A 46 -0.70 2.06 -12.84
CA PRO A 46 0.17 3.18 -13.20
C PRO A 46 0.86 3.81 -11.99
N PHE A 47 0.20 3.82 -10.83
CA PHE A 47 0.76 4.39 -9.61
C PHE A 47 1.91 3.55 -9.06
N GLY A 48 1.69 2.24 -8.89
CA GLY A 48 2.65 1.31 -8.32
C GLY A 48 3.86 1.11 -9.22
N VAL A 49 3.66 0.97 -10.55
CA VAL A 49 4.79 0.90 -11.50
C VAL A 49 5.65 2.16 -11.42
N ALA A 50 5.03 3.35 -11.41
CA ALA A 50 5.78 4.60 -11.31
C ALA A 50 6.52 4.70 -9.96
N PHE A 51 5.89 4.32 -8.86
CA PHE A 51 6.50 4.39 -7.54
C PHE A 51 7.66 3.39 -7.40
N ASP A 52 7.46 2.13 -7.79
CA ASP A 52 8.50 1.09 -7.72
C ASP A 52 9.72 1.46 -8.57
N LEU A 53 9.53 1.91 -9.80
CA LEU A 53 10.65 2.23 -10.69
C LEU A 53 11.33 3.56 -10.31
N LEU A 54 10.58 4.59 -9.94
CA LEU A 54 11.16 5.91 -9.63
C LEU A 54 11.72 5.97 -8.22
N ILE A 55 10.95 5.53 -7.22
CA ILE A 55 11.31 5.66 -5.80
C ILE A 55 12.10 4.43 -5.35
N GLY A 56 11.63 3.23 -5.70
CA GLY A 56 12.31 1.98 -5.33
C GLY A 56 13.63 1.83 -6.07
N GLU A 57 13.57 1.60 -7.39
CA GLU A 57 14.73 1.24 -8.20
C GLU A 57 15.65 2.42 -8.52
N TYR A 58 15.12 3.54 -9.03
CA TYR A 58 15.95 4.66 -9.49
C TYR A 58 16.55 5.48 -8.34
N VAL A 59 15.74 5.87 -7.34
CA VAL A 59 16.24 6.58 -6.14
C VAL A 59 16.92 5.60 -5.17
N GLY A 60 16.57 4.32 -5.20
CA GLY A 60 17.19 3.30 -4.36
C GLY A 60 16.64 3.31 -2.93
N VAL A 61 15.35 3.62 -2.72
CA VAL A 61 14.76 3.72 -1.37
C VAL A 61 14.49 2.35 -0.72
N PHE A 62 14.19 1.34 -1.52
CA PHE A 62 13.94 -0.02 -1.06
C PHE A 62 14.33 -1.03 -2.16
N SER A 63 14.55 -2.27 -1.76
CA SER A 63 14.77 -3.40 -2.66
C SER A 63 13.73 -4.49 -2.41
N TYR A 64 13.38 -5.25 -3.44
CA TYR A 64 12.49 -6.41 -3.32
C TYR A 64 13.29 -7.71 -3.32
N TYR A 65 12.90 -8.67 -2.47
CA TYR A 65 13.50 -10.01 -2.49
C TYR A 65 13.22 -10.77 -3.81
N LEU A 66 12.13 -10.42 -4.50
CA LEU A 66 11.81 -10.92 -5.85
C LEU A 66 12.48 -10.09 -6.99
N GLY A 67 13.20 -9.03 -6.64
CA GLY A 67 13.80 -8.07 -7.56
C GLY A 67 12.78 -7.20 -8.32
N PHE A 68 13.28 -6.20 -9.05
CA PHE A 68 12.46 -5.34 -9.92
C PHE A 68 12.20 -5.97 -11.29
N THR A 69 11.79 -7.25 -11.31
CA THR A 69 11.42 -7.90 -12.57
C THR A 69 10.11 -7.31 -13.10
N LYS A 70 9.97 -7.20 -14.43
CA LYS A 70 8.79 -6.58 -15.06
C LYS A 70 7.48 -7.21 -14.59
N ASP A 71 7.44 -8.54 -14.57
CA ASP A 71 6.24 -9.29 -14.18
C ASP A 71 5.88 -9.04 -12.71
N PHE A 72 6.88 -9.07 -11.82
CA PHE A 72 6.67 -8.79 -10.40
C PHE A 72 6.19 -7.36 -10.18
N VAL A 73 6.83 -6.35 -10.78
CA VAL A 73 6.44 -4.94 -10.64
C VAL A 73 5.01 -4.72 -11.09
N ILE A 74 4.58 -5.33 -12.21
CA ILE A 74 3.19 -5.25 -12.66
C ILE A 74 2.23 -5.91 -11.66
N ILE A 75 2.53 -7.14 -11.21
CA ILE A 75 1.68 -7.86 -10.26
C ILE A 75 1.58 -7.12 -8.92
N ASN A 76 2.71 -6.60 -8.42
CA ASN A 76 2.80 -5.81 -7.19
C ASN A 76 2.02 -4.49 -7.31
N ALA A 77 2.14 -3.79 -8.44
CA ALA A 77 1.38 -2.57 -8.71
C ALA A 77 -0.14 -2.82 -8.73
N VAL A 78 -0.59 -3.89 -9.41
CA VAL A 78 -2.01 -4.22 -9.45
C VAL A 78 -2.52 -4.65 -8.08
N LEU A 79 -1.85 -5.60 -7.42
CA LEU A 79 -2.35 -6.22 -6.21
C LEU A 79 -2.04 -5.37 -4.98
N SER A 80 -0.76 -5.11 -4.69
CA SER A 80 -0.37 -4.46 -3.44
C SER A 80 -0.74 -2.97 -3.43
N TYR A 81 -0.27 -2.21 -4.43
CA TYR A 81 -0.63 -0.80 -4.53
C TYR A 81 -2.13 -0.62 -4.80
N GLY A 82 -2.74 -1.50 -5.60
CA GLY A 82 -4.18 -1.45 -5.83
C GLY A 82 -5.00 -1.66 -4.55
N LEU A 83 -4.62 -2.59 -3.68
CA LEU A 83 -5.29 -2.77 -2.37
C LEU A 83 -5.06 -1.60 -1.42
N LEU A 84 -3.86 -1.02 -1.41
CA LEU A 84 -3.58 0.19 -0.64
C LEU A 84 -4.46 1.35 -1.12
N ILE A 85 -4.53 1.59 -2.43
CA ILE A 85 -5.41 2.61 -3.03
C ILE A 85 -6.89 2.32 -2.74
N SER A 86 -7.33 1.06 -2.80
CA SER A 86 -8.69 0.66 -2.44
C SER A 86 -9.02 1.04 -0.99
N THR A 87 -8.07 0.78 -0.08
CA THR A 87 -8.19 1.13 1.34
C THR A 87 -8.23 2.66 1.53
N VAL A 88 -7.32 3.39 0.87
CA VAL A 88 -7.29 4.85 0.90
C VAL A 88 -8.60 5.44 0.36
N ALA A 89 -9.17 4.86 -0.69
CA ALA A 89 -10.44 5.30 -1.27
C ALA A 89 -11.63 5.15 -0.30
N LEU A 90 -11.60 4.15 0.60
CA LEU A 90 -12.59 4.00 1.66
C LEU A 90 -12.49 5.11 2.72
N ILE A 91 -11.26 5.47 3.11
CA ILE A 91 -10.99 6.41 4.22
C ILE A 91 -10.81 7.87 3.79
N LYS A 92 -10.68 8.18 2.49
CA LYS A 92 -10.32 9.52 1.96
C LYS A 92 -11.19 10.70 2.43
N ASN A 93 -12.40 10.43 2.91
CA ASN A 93 -13.35 11.46 3.39
C ASN A 93 -13.30 11.66 4.91
N LEU A 94 -12.43 10.94 5.63
CA LEU A 94 -12.25 11.15 7.06
C LEU A 94 -11.52 12.47 7.34
N LYS A 95 -11.59 12.94 8.59
CA LYS A 95 -10.83 14.11 9.05
C LYS A 95 -9.33 13.84 8.93
N ILE A 96 -8.53 14.88 8.73
CA ILE A 96 -7.07 14.76 8.52
C ILE A 96 -6.36 14.01 9.65
N ILE A 97 -6.76 14.23 10.91
CA ILE A 97 -6.22 13.51 12.08
C ILE A 97 -6.55 12.02 11.97
N SER A 98 -7.78 11.67 11.59
CA SER A 98 -8.17 10.28 11.38
C SER A 98 -7.39 9.65 10.23
N LEU A 99 -7.19 10.37 9.11
CA LEU A 99 -6.36 9.90 8.00
C LEU A 99 -4.93 9.60 8.44
N TYR A 100 -4.32 10.47 9.26
CA TYR A 100 -3.00 10.26 9.83
C TYR A 100 -2.96 9.02 10.73
N LEU A 101 -3.94 8.84 11.62
CA LEU A 101 -4.02 7.64 12.46
C LEU A 101 -4.19 6.36 11.62
N TRP A 102 -4.98 6.43 10.54
CA TRP A 102 -5.12 5.32 9.60
C TRP A 102 -3.83 5.04 8.82
N SER A 103 -3.07 6.08 8.42
CA SER A 103 -1.78 5.86 7.74
C SER A 103 -0.77 5.19 8.66
N VAL A 104 -0.72 5.60 9.94
CA VAL A 104 0.12 4.94 10.94
C VAL A 104 -0.32 3.49 11.15
N LEU A 105 -1.62 3.22 11.26
CA LEU A 105 -2.11 1.85 11.42
C LEU A 105 -1.77 0.97 10.21
N ILE A 106 -1.97 1.48 8.98
CA ILE A 106 -1.60 0.77 7.74
C ILE A 106 -0.10 0.48 7.73
N ALA A 107 0.73 1.49 8.02
CA ALA A 107 2.18 1.34 8.08
C ALA A 107 2.59 0.27 9.10
N CYS A 108 2.04 0.31 10.32
CA CYS A 108 2.31 -0.69 11.35
C CYS A 108 1.92 -2.11 10.89
N VAL A 109 0.75 -2.27 10.25
CA VAL A 109 0.33 -3.58 9.73
C VAL A 109 1.29 -4.06 8.65
N TYR A 110 1.70 -3.19 7.73
CA TYR A 110 2.53 -3.51 6.58
C TYR A 110 3.96 -3.86 7.00
N GLU A 111 4.57 -3.04 7.87
CA GLU A 111 5.89 -3.31 8.40
C GLU A 111 5.91 -4.56 9.29
N LEU A 112 4.85 -4.80 10.08
CA LEU A 112 4.75 -6.02 10.88
C LEU A 112 4.68 -7.27 9.99
N ILE A 113 3.85 -7.26 8.94
CA ILE A 113 3.76 -8.42 8.05
C ILE A 113 5.04 -8.57 7.21
N ASN A 114 5.70 -7.48 6.81
CA ASN A 114 6.99 -7.54 6.12
C ASN A 114 8.09 -8.10 7.03
N TYR A 115 8.08 -7.77 8.32
CA TYR A 115 8.98 -8.37 9.30
C TYR A 115 8.77 -9.90 9.43
N LEU A 116 7.51 -10.37 9.40
CA LEU A 116 7.18 -11.80 9.51
C LEU A 116 7.31 -12.58 8.20
N SER A 117 7.09 -11.92 7.06
CA SER A 117 7.10 -12.49 5.71
C SER A 117 7.76 -11.47 4.77
N PRO A 118 9.10 -11.43 4.72
CA PRO A 118 9.83 -10.38 4.01
C PRO A 118 9.51 -10.34 2.52
N VAL A 119 9.08 -9.17 2.07
CA VAL A 119 8.79 -8.83 0.67
C VAL A 119 9.75 -7.75 0.17
N TRP A 120 10.00 -6.72 0.98
CA TRP A 120 10.99 -5.68 0.70
C TRP A 120 11.91 -5.44 1.90
N GLU A 121 13.02 -4.76 1.62
CA GLU A 121 13.90 -4.18 2.62
C GLU A 121 14.11 -2.70 2.31
N TRP A 122 14.13 -1.88 3.36
CA TRP A 122 14.50 -0.49 3.25
C TRP A 122 16.02 -0.37 3.12
N THR A 123 16.50 0.54 2.26
CA THR A 123 17.94 0.78 2.10
C THR A 123 18.49 1.79 3.11
N PHE A 124 17.63 2.35 3.96
CA PHE A 124 18.02 3.32 4.98
C PHE A 124 18.90 2.66 6.05
N GLY A 125 20.00 3.32 6.42
CA GLY A 125 21.03 2.76 7.32
C GLY A 125 20.67 2.65 8.81
N GLY A 126 19.39 2.56 9.20
CA GLY A 126 19.04 2.38 10.62
C GLY A 126 17.55 2.26 10.96
N PHE A 127 17.26 1.36 11.91
CA PHE A 127 15.92 1.06 12.42
C PHE A 127 15.10 2.28 12.88
N LEU A 128 15.73 3.26 13.53
CA LEU A 128 15.05 4.49 13.96
C LEU A 128 14.58 5.35 12.78
N TYR A 129 15.33 5.35 11.67
CA TYR A 129 14.91 6.06 10.45
C TYR A 129 13.71 5.38 9.82
N GLU A 130 13.71 4.05 9.73
CA GLU A 130 12.56 3.29 9.26
C GLU A 130 11.32 3.62 10.10
N LEU A 131 11.43 3.53 11.43
CA LEU A 131 10.27 3.74 12.30
C LEU A 131 9.74 5.19 12.28
N VAL A 132 10.60 6.20 12.24
CA VAL A 132 10.14 7.61 12.28
C VAL A 132 9.77 8.13 10.90
N VAL A 133 10.62 7.88 9.89
CA VAL A 133 10.43 8.45 8.55
C VAL A 133 9.39 7.66 7.78
N VAL A 134 9.47 6.33 7.78
CA VAL A 134 8.55 5.51 6.98
C VAL A 134 7.16 5.54 7.59
N ILE A 135 7.03 5.08 8.84
CA ILE A 135 5.73 4.97 9.52
C ILE A 135 5.15 6.36 9.83
N GLY A 136 5.98 7.29 10.30
CA GLY A 136 5.52 8.60 10.76
C GLY A 136 5.23 9.61 9.64
N ALA A 137 5.92 9.53 8.49
CA ALA A 137 5.82 10.55 7.45
C ALA A 137 5.54 9.98 6.05
N ALA A 138 6.29 8.97 5.61
CA ALA A 138 6.23 8.50 4.22
C ALA A 138 4.86 7.90 3.88
N TYR A 139 4.30 7.05 4.74
CA TYR A 139 2.97 6.47 4.53
C TYR A 139 1.86 7.53 4.51
N PHE A 140 1.98 8.58 5.32
CA PHE A 140 1.01 9.66 5.32
C PHE A 140 1.12 10.50 4.03
N GLY A 141 2.34 10.87 3.63
CA GLY A 141 2.59 11.57 2.36
C GLY A 141 2.10 10.78 1.16
N LEU A 142 2.38 9.47 1.14
CA LEU A 142 1.90 8.54 0.11
C LEU A 142 0.37 8.49 0.05
N MET A 143 -0.28 8.38 1.21
CA MET A 143 -1.74 8.40 1.31
C MET A 143 -2.33 9.70 0.76
N LEU A 144 -1.75 10.86 1.10
CA LEU A 144 -2.21 12.15 0.56
C LEU A 144 -2.07 12.20 -0.96
N LEU A 145 -0.96 11.73 -1.52
CA LEU A 145 -0.75 11.64 -2.96
C LEU A 145 -1.80 10.74 -3.63
N MET A 146 -2.09 9.58 -3.06
CA MET A 146 -3.13 8.67 -3.55
C MET A 146 -4.52 9.32 -3.51
N ILE A 147 -4.85 10.06 -2.45
CA ILE A 147 -6.11 10.81 -2.36
C ILE A 147 -6.22 11.83 -3.50
N LEU A 148 -5.14 12.54 -3.82
CA LEU A 148 -5.11 13.49 -4.94
C LEU A 148 -5.35 12.78 -6.27
N VAL A 149 -4.69 11.64 -6.51
CA VAL A 149 -4.87 10.83 -7.73
C VAL A 149 -6.33 10.36 -7.85
N ILE A 150 -6.90 9.80 -6.78
CA ILE A 150 -8.30 9.35 -6.75
C ILE A 150 -9.27 10.50 -7.07
N LYS A 151 -8.99 11.71 -6.56
CA LYS A 151 -9.80 12.90 -6.85
C LYS A 151 -9.65 13.35 -8.31
N ALA A 152 -8.45 13.32 -8.87
CA ALA A 152 -8.17 13.70 -10.25
C ALA A 152 -8.88 12.79 -11.27
N VAL A 153 -8.97 11.49 -10.98
CA VAL A 153 -9.73 10.52 -11.81
C VAL A 153 -11.25 10.75 -11.74
N GLY A 154 -11.73 11.68 -10.91
CA GLY A 154 -13.15 12.06 -10.86
C GLY A 154 -14.04 11.05 -10.12
N PHE A 155 -13.47 10.16 -9.32
CA PHE A 155 -14.23 9.15 -8.60
C PHE A 155 -15.03 9.77 -7.43
N LYS A 156 -16.31 10.05 -7.69
CA LYS A 156 -17.28 10.59 -6.72
C LYS A 156 -17.92 9.45 -5.91
N ASN A 157 -18.04 9.64 -4.60
CA ASN A 157 -18.68 8.71 -3.66
C ASN A 157 -20.22 8.75 -3.73
N LYS A 158 -20.80 8.82 -4.94
CA LYS A 158 -22.22 8.52 -5.12
C LYS A 158 -22.45 7.04 -4.74
#